data_AF-A0A355L657-F1
#
_entry.id   AF-A0A355L657-F1
#
_cell.length_a   1.000
_cell.length_b   1.000
_cell.length_c   1.000
_cell.angle_alpha   90.00
_cell.angle_beta   90.00
_cell.angle_gamma   90.00
#
_symmetry.space_group_name_H-M   'P 1'
#
loop_
_entity.id
_entity.type
_entity.pdbx_description
1 polymer ?
#
loop_
_entity_poly.entity_id
_entity_poly.type
_entity_poly.pdbx_seq_one_letter_code
_entity_poly.pdbx_strand_id
1 'polypeptide(L)'
;MKRTLSLILSFAFFISSFGSAVSAQAKSTSQLRSEKQKIQQQIDSAQSKLNKLSAQKQKNEEYLATLRSKINLMQDKIDSLEDDKAALQAEIDAIQVKITQTEQDIADAQAKIDQKQAEFDQTYQVYCQRLRAMYISGSASTIEVLLTCKDVSSMLTRAQMVKSVSQQDSAILDELMTKMQEIEKEK
;
A
#
# COMPACT_ATOMS: atom_id res chain seq x y z
N MET A 1 -85.68 63.29 53.39
CA MET A 1 -84.65 63.04 52.36
C MET A 1 -85.25 62.54 51.03
N LYS A 2 -86.18 63.28 50.40
CA LYS A 2 -86.68 62.95 49.04
C LYS A 2 -86.86 64.17 48.11
N ARG A 3 -86.64 65.40 48.60
CA ARG A 3 -86.78 66.64 47.82
C ARG A 3 -85.44 67.28 47.42
N THR A 4 -84.37 67.01 48.15
CA THR A 4 -82.99 67.41 47.80
C THR A 4 -82.29 66.42 46.88
N LEU A 5 -82.83 65.21 46.72
CA LEU A 5 -82.34 64.19 45.79
C LEU A 5 -82.79 64.45 44.33
N SER A 6 -83.93 65.14 44.15
CA SER A 6 -84.47 65.46 42.82
C SER A 6 -83.73 66.61 42.13
N LEU A 7 -83.13 67.53 42.90
CA LEU A 7 -82.36 68.66 42.35
C LEU A 7 -80.95 68.28 41.91
N ILE A 8 -80.36 67.21 42.48
CA ILE A 8 -79.06 66.68 42.04
C ILE A 8 -79.24 65.79 40.80
N LEU A 9 -80.39 65.10 40.67
CA LEU A 9 -80.70 64.26 39.50
C LEU A 9 -81.01 65.09 38.23
N SER A 10 -81.56 66.29 38.37
CA SER A 10 -81.78 67.22 37.25
C SER A 10 -80.51 67.97 36.82
N PHE A 11 -79.49 68.05 37.68
CA PHE A 11 -78.18 68.62 37.33
C PHE A 11 -77.27 67.59 36.63
N ALA A 12 -77.50 66.29 36.85
CA ALA A 12 -76.79 65.21 36.17
C ALA A 12 -77.27 64.97 34.72
N PHE A 13 -78.45 65.48 34.33
CA PHE A 13 -78.98 65.33 32.96
C PHE A 13 -78.64 66.51 32.03
N PHE A 14 -78.13 67.62 32.56
CA PHE A 14 -77.67 68.76 31.77
C PHE A 14 -76.15 68.74 31.47
N ILE A 15 -75.41 67.80 32.07
CA ILE A 15 -74.01 67.47 31.71
C ILE A 15 -73.96 66.29 30.71
N SER A 16 -75.12 65.82 30.21
CA SER A 16 -75.22 64.75 29.21
C SER A 16 -75.28 65.25 27.76
N SER A 17 -75.09 66.56 27.50
CA SER A 17 -75.14 67.15 26.16
C SER A 17 -73.83 67.76 25.66
N PHE A 18 -72.69 67.50 26.33
CA PHE A 18 -71.39 67.92 25.82
C PHE A 18 -70.31 66.91 26.19
N GLY A 19 -69.75 66.24 25.18
CA GLY A 19 -68.53 65.44 25.34
C GLY A 19 -68.72 63.92 25.35
N SER A 20 -69.50 63.36 24.43
CA SER A 20 -69.27 61.98 23.97
C SER A 20 -69.32 61.95 22.46
N ALA A 21 -68.39 62.67 21.83
CA ALA A 21 -67.97 62.31 20.49
C ALA A 21 -66.89 61.23 20.65
N VAL A 22 -67.31 59.98 20.88
CA VAL A 22 -66.55 58.86 20.29
C VAL A 22 -66.71 59.07 18.80
N SER A 23 -65.76 59.78 18.19
CA SER A 23 -65.70 59.93 16.75
C SER A 23 -65.29 58.57 16.20
N ALA A 24 -66.27 57.71 15.92
CA ALA A 24 -66.11 56.65 14.95
C ALA A 24 -65.94 57.33 13.59
N GLN A 25 -64.71 57.72 13.27
CA GLN A 25 -64.35 58.24 11.95
C GLN A 25 -64.49 57.09 10.95
N ALA A 26 -65.62 57.07 10.25
CA ALA A 26 -65.78 56.25 9.06
C ALA A 26 -64.75 56.74 8.02
N LYS A 27 -63.80 55.88 7.65
CA LYS A 27 -62.87 56.18 6.54
C LYS A 27 -63.69 56.52 5.29
N SER A 28 -63.28 57.56 4.57
CA SER A 28 -63.90 57.90 3.28
C SER A 28 -63.67 56.76 2.28
N THR A 29 -64.66 56.50 1.42
CA THR A 29 -64.60 55.48 0.36
C THR A 29 -63.34 55.60 -0.52
N SER A 30 -62.79 56.81 -0.68
CA SER A 30 -61.54 57.04 -1.42
C SER A 30 -60.29 56.53 -0.67
N GLN A 31 -60.23 56.70 0.65
CA GLN A 31 -59.14 56.22 1.49
C GLN A 31 -59.11 54.68 1.54
N LEU A 32 -60.29 54.06 1.65
CA LEU A 32 -60.43 52.60 1.62
C LEU A 32 -60.00 52.01 0.27
N ARG A 33 -60.31 52.68 -0.84
CA ARG A 33 -59.84 52.29 -2.19
C ARG A 33 -58.32 52.40 -2.33
N SER A 34 -57.71 53.47 -1.80
CA SER A 34 -56.25 53.63 -1.82
C SER A 34 -55.53 52.56 -0.98
N GLU A 35 -56.04 52.24 0.21
CA GLU A 35 -55.52 51.14 1.03
C GLU A 35 -55.65 49.79 0.32
N LYS A 36 -56.80 49.50 -0.29
CA LYS A 36 -56.99 48.28 -1.07
C LYS A 36 -55.97 48.16 -2.20
N GLN A 37 -55.67 49.25 -2.91
CA GLN A 37 -54.68 49.26 -3.98
C GLN A 37 -53.25 49.03 -3.45
N LYS A 38 -52.87 49.64 -2.32
CA LYS A 38 -51.57 49.41 -1.69
C LYS A 38 -51.41 47.96 -1.22
N ILE A 39 -52.45 47.40 -0.61
CA ILE A 39 -52.48 45.99 -0.19
C ILE A 39 -52.34 45.08 -1.42
N GLN A 40 -53.04 45.37 -2.52
CA GLN A 40 -52.90 44.59 -3.75
C GLN A 40 -51.47 44.63 -4.32
N GLN A 41 -50.84 45.81 -4.36
CA GLN A 41 -49.45 45.94 -4.79
C GLN A 41 -48.47 45.18 -3.88
N GLN A 42 -48.72 45.17 -2.58
CA GLN A 42 -47.93 44.38 -1.62
C GLN A 42 -48.12 42.88 -1.84
N ILE A 43 -49.34 42.42 -2.13
CA ILE A 43 -49.64 41.03 -2.48
C ILE A 43 -48.89 40.64 -3.76
N ASP A 44 -48.97 41.45 -4.81
CA ASP A 44 -48.31 41.16 -6.09
C ASP A 44 -46.78 41.11 -5.94
N SER A 45 -46.21 42.04 -5.15
CA SER A 45 -44.77 42.05 -4.83
C SER A 45 -44.35 40.83 -4.00
N ALA A 46 -45.14 40.46 -2.99
CA ALA A 46 -44.89 39.28 -2.17
C ALA A 46 -44.97 38.00 -3.01
N GLN A 47 -45.96 37.89 -3.90
CA GLN A 47 -46.12 36.74 -4.80
C GLN A 47 -44.92 36.62 -5.76
N SER A 48 -44.44 37.74 -6.32
CA SER A 48 -43.24 37.74 -7.17
C SER A 48 -41.99 37.28 -6.42
N LYS A 49 -41.79 37.73 -5.17
CA LYS A 49 -40.69 37.27 -4.32
C LYS A 49 -40.80 35.79 -3.99
N LEU A 50 -42.00 35.30 -3.68
CA LEU A 50 -42.27 33.90 -3.37
C LEU A 50 -41.94 33.00 -4.56
N ASN A 51 -42.36 33.38 -5.77
CA ASN A 51 -42.05 32.64 -6.99
C ASN A 51 -40.53 32.58 -7.25
N LYS A 52 -39.80 33.69 -7.05
CA LYS A 52 -38.33 33.72 -7.19
C LYS A 52 -37.64 32.83 -6.17
N LEU A 53 -38.05 32.89 -4.90
CA LEU A 53 -37.51 32.03 -3.84
C LEU A 53 -37.81 30.55 -4.10
N SER A 54 -39.00 30.23 -4.60
CA SER A 54 -39.37 28.87 -4.97
C SER A 54 -38.47 28.32 -6.09
N ALA A 55 -38.21 29.13 -7.13
CA ALA A 55 -37.32 28.73 -8.22
C ALA A 55 -35.86 28.57 -7.74
N GLN A 56 -35.38 29.45 -6.86
CA GLN A 56 -34.05 29.32 -6.25
C GLN A 56 -33.96 28.06 -5.37
N LYS A 57 -35.00 27.76 -4.59
CA LYS A 57 -35.06 26.54 -3.77
C LYS A 57 -34.94 25.29 -4.64
N GLN A 58 -35.71 25.21 -5.72
CA GLN A 58 -35.64 24.08 -6.65
C GLN A 58 -34.23 23.92 -7.25
N LYS A 59 -33.64 25.02 -7.73
CA LYS A 59 -32.26 24.99 -8.27
C LYS A 59 -31.24 24.53 -7.23
N ASN A 60 -31.40 24.95 -5.97
CA ASN A 60 -30.52 24.53 -4.89
C ASN A 60 -30.71 23.05 -4.53
N GLU A 61 -31.94 22.53 -4.59
CA GLU A 61 -32.23 21.10 -4.39
C GLU A 61 -31.59 20.23 -5.48
N GLU A 62 -31.68 20.63 -6.74
CA GLU A 62 -31.01 19.97 -7.87
C GLU A 62 -29.48 20.01 -7.72
N TYR A 63 -28.94 21.15 -7.32
CA TYR A 63 -27.51 21.31 -7.05
C TYR A 63 -27.03 20.40 -5.89
N LEU A 64 -27.80 20.33 -4.79
CA LEU A 64 -27.52 19.44 -3.67
C LEU A 64 -27.57 17.97 -4.09
N ALA A 65 -28.53 17.57 -4.92
CA ALA A 65 -28.61 16.21 -5.45
C ALA A 65 -27.36 15.86 -6.27
N THR A 66 -26.90 16.80 -7.11
CA THR A 66 -25.68 16.64 -7.91
C THR A 66 -24.44 16.51 -7.02
N LEU A 67 -24.31 17.35 -5.99
CA LEU A 67 -23.21 17.26 -5.03
C LEU A 67 -23.21 15.94 -4.27
N ARG A 68 -24.38 15.45 -3.83
CA ARG A 68 -24.50 14.13 -3.18
C ARG A 68 -24.05 13.00 -4.10
N SER A 69 -24.47 13.03 -5.36
CA SER A 69 -24.01 12.04 -6.35
C SER A 69 -22.49 12.08 -6.52
N LYS A 70 -21.89 13.28 -6.53
CA LYS A 70 -20.43 13.44 -6.64
C LYS A 70 -19.71 12.93 -5.39
N ILE A 71 -20.27 13.15 -4.21
CA ILE A 71 -19.74 12.62 -2.95
C ILE A 71 -19.74 11.09 -2.97
N ASN A 72 -20.85 10.46 -3.39
CA ASN A 72 -20.92 9.01 -3.47
C ASN A 72 -19.87 8.44 -4.44
N LEU A 73 -19.74 9.02 -5.64
CA LEU A 73 -18.72 8.60 -6.60
C LEU A 73 -17.29 8.76 -6.04
N MET A 74 -17.04 9.82 -5.27
CA MET A 74 -15.76 10.02 -4.60
C MET A 74 -15.52 9.00 -3.50
N GLN A 75 -16.56 8.61 -2.76
CA GLN A 75 -16.47 7.56 -1.76
C GLN A 75 -16.16 6.20 -2.40
N ASP A 76 -16.89 5.83 -3.45
CA ASP A 76 -16.62 4.58 -4.21
C ASP A 76 -15.17 4.53 -4.72
N LYS A 77 -14.65 5.68 -5.17
CA LYS A 77 -13.26 5.79 -5.61
C LYS A 77 -12.26 5.67 -4.46
N ILE A 78 -12.58 6.21 -3.28
CA ILE A 78 -11.75 6.06 -2.08
C ILE A 78 -11.69 4.59 -1.69
N ASP A 79 -12.84 3.92 -1.61
CA ASP A 79 -12.93 2.52 -1.22
C ASP A 79 -12.12 1.62 -2.19
N SER A 80 -12.26 1.85 -3.51
CA SER A 80 -11.45 1.16 -4.52
C SER A 80 -9.94 1.40 -4.37
N LEU A 81 -9.53 2.63 -4.02
CA LEU A 81 -8.10 2.94 -3.80
C LEU A 81 -7.57 2.32 -2.51
N GLU A 82 -8.42 2.16 -1.49
CA GLU A 82 -8.06 1.46 -0.25
C GLU A 82 -7.87 -0.04 -0.50
N ASP A 83 -8.73 -0.65 -1.31
CA ASP A 83 -8.58 -2.04 -1.75
C ASP A 83 -7.30 -2.25 -2.57
N ASP A 84 -7.05 -1.37 -3.56
CA ASP A 84 -5.83 -1.41 -4.38
C ASP A 84 -4.57 -1.27 -3.50
N LYS A 85 -4.61 -0.35 -2.52
CA LYS A 85 -3.50 -0.16 -1.56
C LYS A 85 -3.25 -1.41 -0.73
N ALA A 86 -4.31 -2.07 -0.26
CA ALA A 86 -4.18 -3.30 0.52
C ALA A 86 -3.59 -4.43 -0.31
N ALA A 87 -4.03 -4.58 -1.57
CA ALA A 87 -3.48 -5.56 -2.50
C ALA A 87 -1.99 -5.32 -2.78
N LEU A 88 -1.61 -4.07 -3.09
CA LEU A 88 -0.22 -3.70 -3.31
C LEU A 88 0.67 -3.95 -2.07
N GLN A 89 0.16 -3.68 -0.86
CA GLN A 89 0.90 -3.98 0.36
C GLN A 89 1.15 -5.49 0.53
N ALA A 90 0.15 -6.32 0.24
CA ALA A 90 0.30 -7.78 0.29
C ALA A 90 1.33 -8.28 -0.75
N GLU A 91 1.37 -7.70 -1.94
CA GLU A 91 2.39 -8.01 -2.95
C GLU A 91 3.79 -7.61 -2.50
N ILE A 92 3.94 -6.42 -1.90
CA ILE A 92 5.22 -5.96 -1.33
C ILE A 92 5.71 -6.94 -0.27
N ASP A 93 4.86 -7.34 0.66
CA ASP A 93 5.22 -8.26 1.74
C ASP A 93 5.65 -9.63 1.17
N ALA A 94 4.94 -10.14 0.16
CA ALA A 94 5.28 -11.38 -0.51
C ALA A 94 6.62 -11.32 -1.27
N ILE A 95 6.90 -10.19 -1.93
CA ILE A 95 8.18 -9.95 -2.61
C ILE A 95 9.32 -9.86 -1.59
N GLN A 96 9.09 -9.19 -0.46
CA GLN A 96 10.10 -9.06 0.59
C GLN A 96 10.51 -10.44 1.15
N VAL A 97 9.56 -11.35 1.36
CA VAL A 97 9.85 -12.74 1.76
C VAL A 97 10.70 -13.45 0.71
N LYS A 98 10.38 -13.30 -0.59
CA LYS A 98 11.16 -13.90 -1.67
C LYS A 98 12.58 -13.35 -1.75
N ILE A 99 12.76 -12.04 -1.52
CA ILE A 99 14.08 -11.40 -1.47
C ILE A 99 14.91 -12.05 -0.35
N THR A 100 14.38 -12.11 0.87
CA THR A 100 15.11 -12.69 2.00
C THR A 100 15.44 -14.17 1.78
N GLN A 101 14.54 -14.95 1.19
CA GLN A 101 14.84 -16.35 0.85
C GLN A 101 15.95 -16.44 -0.21
N THR A 102 15.89 -15.60 -1.24
CA THR A 102 16.90 -15.60 -2.32
C THR A 102 18.28 -15.16 -1.78
N GLU A 103 18.33 -14.17 -0.89
CA GLU A 103 19.56 -13.74 -0.22
C GLU A 103 20.17 -14.88 0.61
N GLN A 104 19.33 -15.64 1.33
CA GLN A 104 19.78 -16.82 2.07
C GLN A 104 20.31 -17.91 1.13
N ASP A 105 19.59 -18.21 0.06
CA ASP A 105 20.00 -19.22 -0.93
C ASP A 105 21.34 -18.84 -1.60
N ILE A 106 21.55 -17.54 -1.88
CA ILE A 106 22.83 -17.02 -2.39
C ILE A 106 23.95 -17.21 -1.36
N ALA A 107 23.70 -16.88 -0.08
CA ALA A 107 24.70 -17.03 0.97
C ALA A 107 25.09 -18.51 1.16
N ASP A 108 24.11 -19.41 1.15
CA ASP A 108 24.34 -20.86 1.27
C ASP A 108 25.08 -21.41 0.05
N ALA A 109 24.76 -20.94 -1.16
CA ALA A 109 25.46 -21.31 -2.38
C ALA A 109 26.92 -20.83 -2.36
N GLN A 110 27.16 -19.58 -1.96
CA GLN A 110 28.52 -19.04 -1.85
C GLN A 110 29.36 -19.82 -0.84
N ALA A 111 28.79 -20.16 0.32
CA ALA A 111 29.48 -20.97 1.32
C ALA A 111 29.86 -22.37 0.79
N LYS A 112 29.00 -23.00 -0.02
CA LYS A 112 29.30 -24.27 -0.68
C LYS A 112 30.41 -24.13 -1.71
N ILE A 113 30.37 -23.09 -2.54
CA ILE A 113 31.44 -22.80 -3.52
C ILE A 113 32.77 -22.62 -2.81
N ASP A 114 32.81 -21.83 -1.73
CA ASP A 114 34.03 -21.57 -0.96
C ASP A 114 34.59 -22.85 -0.34
N GLN A 115 33.72 -23.72 0.20
CA GLN A 115 34.12 -25.03 0.71
C GLN A 115 34.71 -25.91 -0.40
N LYS A 116 34.02 -26.03 -1.54
CA LYS A 116 34.50 -26.85 -2.67
C LYS A 116 35.83 -26.34 -3.23
N GLN A 117 36.01 -25.01 -3.30
CA GLN A 117 37.25 -24.40 -3.74
C GLN A 117 38.39 -24.73 -2.78
N ALA A 118 38.17 -24.67 -1.46
CA ALA A 118 39.18 -25.06 -0.47
C ALA A 118 39.56 -26.55 -0.59
N GLU A 119 38.58 -27.44 -0.79
CA GLU A 119 38.83 -28.87 -1.02
C GLU A 119 39.59 -29.12 -2.33
N PHE A 120 39.27 -28.38 -3.40
CA PHE A 120 39.99 -28.43 -4.66
C PHE A 120 41.45 -27.99 -4.47
N ASP A 121 41.69 -26.85 -3.82
CA ASP A 121 43.02 -26.30 -3.59
C ASP A 121 43.89 -27.27 -2.77
N GLN A 122 43.32 -27.90 -1.74
CA GLN A 122 44.02 -28.93 -0.96
C GLN A 122 44.40 -30.13 -1.83
N THR A 123 43.46 -30.63 -2.64
CA THR A 123 43.69 -31.78 -3.53
C THR A 123 44.74 -31.44 -4.59
N TYR A 124 44.69 -30.21 -5.12
CA TYR A 124 45.62 -29.71 -6.14
C TYR A 124 47.04 -29.58 -5.60
N GLN A 125 47.21 -29.12 -4.35
CA GLN A 125 48.51 -29.09 -3.70
C GLN A 125 49.12 -30.48 -3.54
N VAL A 126 48.32 -31.47 -3.11
CA VAL A 126 48.78 -32.87 -3.00
C VAL A 126 49.20 -33.39 -4.37
N TYR A 127 48.41 -33.14 -5.42
CA TYR A 127 48.74 -33.53 -6.78
C TYR A 127 50.04 -32.88 -7.27
N CYS A 128 50.24 -31.58 -7.06
CA CYS A 128 51.47 -30.86 -7.40
C CYS A 128 52.70 -31.42 -6.67
N GLN A 129 52.59 -31.73 -5.37
CA GLN A 129 53.68 -32.34 -4.60
C GLN A 129 54.07 -33.71 -5.16
N ARG A 130 53.08 -34.51 -5.56
CA ARG A 130 53.31 -35.85 -6.14
C ARG A 130 53.93 -35.76 -7.53
N LEU A 131 53.46 -34.87 -8.40
CA LEU A 131 54.09 -34.59 -9.70
C LEU A 131 55.54 -34.14 -9.52
N ARG A 132 55.81 -33.25 -8.56
CA ARG A 132 57.17 -32.80 -8.25
C ARG A 132 58.03 -33.95 -7.73
N ALA A 133 57.51 -34.80 -6.86
CA ALA A 133 58.22 -35.98 -6.37
C ALA A 133 58.55 -36.92 -7.53
N MET A 134 57.61 -37.20 -8.44
CA MET A 134 57.83 -38.01 -9.63
C MET A 134 58.91 -37.41 -10.54
N TYR A 135 58.92 -36.09 -10.73
CA TYR A 135 59.95 -35.38 -11.53
C TYR A 135 61.34 -35.39 -10.86
N ILE A 136 61.43 -35.12 -9.55
CA ILE A 136 62.69 -35.11 -8.78
C ILE A 136 63.28 -36.50 -8.66
N SER A 137 62.43 -37.52 -8.54
CA SER A 137 62.82 -38.94 -8.59
C SER A 137 63.37 -39.34 -9.98
N GLY A 138 63.46 -38.38 -10.90
CA GLY A 138 63.92 -38.55 -12.27
C GLY A 138 65.18 -39.40 -12.42
N SER A 139 65.22 -40.07 -13.57
CA SER A 139 66.28 -40.94 -14.12
C SER A 139 66.27 -42.43 -13.76
N ALA A 140 65.68 -42.89 -12.65
CA ALA A 140 65.42 -44.32 -12.51
C ALA A 140 64.17 -44.67 -13.30
N SER A 141 64.32 -45.18 -14.52
CA SER A 141 63.16 -45.70 -15.27
C SER A 141 62.43 -46.70 -14.37
N THR A 142 61.10 -46.78 -14.43
CA THR A 142 60.35 -47.82 -13.69
C THR A 142 60.96 -49.19 -13.98
N ILE A 143 61.47 -49.37 -15.21
CA ILE A 143 62.23 -50.52 -15.66
C ILE A 143 63.55 -50.69 -14.87
N GLU A 144 64.30 -49.64 -14.61
CA GLU A 144 65.55 -49.67 -13.82
C GLU A 144 65.30 -50.01 -12.33
N VAL A 145 64.23 -49.47 -11.75
CA VAL A 145 63.80 -49.82 -10.37
C VAL A 145 63.36 -51.29 -10.26
N LEU A 146 62.78 -51.83 -11.33
CA LEU A 146 62.41 -53.25 -11.42
C LEU A 146 63.64 -54.14 -11.67
N LEU A 147 64.59 -53.71 -12.53
CA LEU A 147 65.81 -54.44 -12.87
C LEU A 147 66.85 -54.47 -11.74
N THR A 148 66.77 -53.56 -10.77
CA THR A 148 67.62 -53.56 -9.56
C THR A 148 67.15 -54.52 -8.47
N CYS A 149 66.06 -55.25 -8.68
CA CYS A 149 65.54 -56.23 -7.71
C CYS A 149 66.41 -57.50 -7.67
N LYS A 150 66.65 -58.05 -6.47
CA LYS A 150 67.49 -59.25 -6.26
C LYS A 150 66.83 -60.58 -6.70
N ASP A 151 65.50 -60.61 -6.76
CA ASP A 151 64.72 -61.81 -7.06
C ASP A 151 63.34 -61.45 -7.67
N VAL A 152 62.69 -62.45 -8.27
CA VAL A 152 61.40 -62.29 -8.97
C VAL A 152 60.26 -61.88 -8.02
N SER A 153 60.29 -62.32 -6.76
CA SER A 153 59.26 -61.97 -5.76
C SER A 153 59.35 -60.49 -5.37
N SER A 154 60.57 -60.01 -5.15
CA SER A 154 60.88 -58.60 -4.91
C SER A 154 60.48 -57.72 -6.12
N MET A 155 60.73 -58.20 -7.34
CA MET A 155 60.32 -57.53 -8.58
C MET A 155 58.80 -57.42 -8.70
N LEU A 156 58.07 -58.51 -8.44
CA LEU A 156 56.60 -58.54 -8.51
C LEU A 156 55.97 -57.60 -7.47
N THR A 157 56.53 -57.57 -6.26
CA THR A 157 56.07 -56.69 -5.18
C THR A 157 56.29 -55.21 -5.53
N ARG A 158 57.45 -54.86 -6.10
CA ARG A 158 57.72 -53.49 -6.58
C ARG A 158 56.82 -53.10 -7.75
N ALA A 159 56.56 -54.02 -8.69
CA ALA A 159 55.64 -53.78 -9.79
C ALA A 159 54.20 -53.51 -9.29
N GLN A 160 53.74 -54.27 -8.30
CA GLN A 160 52.46 -54.06 -7.63
C GLN A 160 52.39 -52.69 -6.94
N MET A 161 53.46 -52.26 -6.26
CA MET A 161 53.55 -50.94 -5.63
C MET A 161 53.47 -49.81 -6.67
N VAL A 162 54.28 -49.88 -7.74
CA VAL A 162 54.25 -48.92 -8.84
C VAL A 162 52.85 -48.80 -9.44
N LYS A 163 52.21 -49.93 -9.72
CA LYS A 163 50.84 -49.97 -10.24
C LYS A 163 49.86 -49.28 -9.28
N SER A 164 49.96 -49.57 -7.99
CA SER A 164 49.06 -49.00 -6.97
C SER A 164 49.24 -47.48 -6.85
N VAL A 165 50.49 -46.99 -6.88
CA VAL A 165 50.79 -45.55 -6.87
C VAL A 165 50.22 -44.87 -8.12
N SER A 166 50.42 -45.45 -9.31
CA SER A 166 49.87 -44.92 -10.57
C SER A 166 48.35 -44.88 -10.57
N GLN A 167 47.67 -45.91 -10.04
CA GLN A 167 46.22 -45.91 -9.91
C GLN A 167 45.72 -44.82 -8.96
N GLN A 168 46.42 -44.60 -7.86
CA GLN A 168 46.10 -43.54 -6.92
C GLN A 168 46.30 -42.15 -7.53
N ASP A 169 47.36 -41.95 -8.33
CA ASP A 169 47.58 -40.69 -9.07
C ASP A 169 46.47 -40.39 -10.08
N SER A 170 46.04 -41.41 -10.84
CA SER A 170 44.89 -41.28 -11.75
C SER A 170 43.61 -40.93 -10.99
N ALA A 171 43.34 -41.59 -9.86
CA ALA A 171 42.14 -41.32 -9.06
C ALA A 171 42.13 -39.88 -8.51
N ILE A 172 43.28 -39.34 -8.08
CA ILE A 172 43.39 -37.96 -7.62
C ILE A 172 43.11 -36.97 -8.77
N LEU A 173 43.57 -37.27 -9.98
CA LEU A 173 43.31 -36.45 -11.16
C LEU A 173 41.81 -36.46 -11.52
N ASP A 174 41.17 -37.63 -11.49
CA ASP A 174 39.74 -37.77 -11.73
C ASP A 174 38.92 -37.01 -10.67
N GLU A 175 39.35 -37.06 -9.40
CA GLU A 175 38.74 -36.29 -8.31
C GLU A 175 38.85 -34.77 -8.56
N LEU A 176 40.03 -34.29 -8.98
CA LEU A 176 40.24 -32.88 -9.33
C LEU A 176 39.35 -32.43 -10.48
N MET A 177 39.26 -33.22 -11.55
CA MET A 177 38.37 -32.93 -12.68
C MET A 177 36.91 -32.87 -12.25
N THR A 178 36.47 -33.80 -11.40
CA THR A 178 35.10 -33.83 -10.87
C THR A 178 34.81 -32.59 -10.04
N LYS A 179 35.68 -32.24 -9.09
CA LYS A 179 35.53 -31.03 -8.25
C LYS A 179 35.48 -29.75 -9.09
N MET A 180 36.31 -29.65 -10.13
CA MET A 180 36.30 -28.51 -11.05
C MET A 180 34.94 -28.36 -11.76
N GLN A 181 34.39 -29.45 -12.28
CA GLN A 181 33.07 -29.44 -12.93
C GLN A 181 31.95 -29.06 -11.96
N GLU A 182 32.01 -29.54 -10.72
CA GLU A 182 31.04 -29.19 -9.70
C GLU A 182 31.07 -27.70 -9.33
N ILE A 183 32.27 -27.11 -9.22
CA ILE A 183 32.43 -25.67 -8.96
C ILE A 183 31.92 -24.84 -10.15
N GLU A 184 32.20 -25.26 -11.39
CA GLU A 184 31.70 -24.58 -12.60
C GLU A 184 30.19 -24.63 -12.75
N LYS A 185 29.53 -25.68 -12.27
CA LYS A 185 28.08 -25.82 -12.33
C LYS A 185 27.35 -24.96 -11.29
N GLU A 186 28.01 -24.66 -10.18
CA GLU A 186 27.46 -23.86 -9.08
C GLU A 186 27.77 -22.36 -9.21
N LYS A 187 28.66 -21.96 -10.14
CA LYS A 187 28.92 -20.57 -10.55
C LYS A 187 27.93 -20.08 -11.61
#